data_AF-A0A962SIP4-F1
#
_entry.id   AF-A0A962SIP4-F1
#
_cell.length_a   1.000
_cell.length_b   1.000
_cell.length_c   1.000
_cell.angle_alpha   90.00
_cell.angle_beta   90.00
_cell.angle_gamma   90.00
#
_symmetry.space_group_name_H-M   'P 1'
#
loop_
_entity.id
_entity.type
_entity.pdbx_description
1 polymer ?
#
loop_
_entity_poly.entity_id
_entity_poly.type
_entity_poly.pdbx_seq_one_letter_code
_entity_poly.pdbx_strand_id
1 'polypeptide(L)'
;MKDFSIPMGGGGPGSQPPEQDGAELEILQLPQGMETYRMPELPEADSLTGLEGARALLDRLREALDTVAGGVEQPPEIDLAGLGGAELGLIDQLLGEGEVSAIYRGQGEVRMQESVLAGVWRVRYLDAAGDLMRDTIEVGPIPAIVARATFAKACNRIDGTTDDLPTGVINAPPLLAEINDKVPAYRPGRRPHVINLTLLPQTEQDLELLADRLGEGGVSILSRGYGNCRIRSTAVAHVWWVQYFNSQDANILNTLEIGGVPEVACAAPEDIRDSRVRLQEMLEIYR
;
A
#
# COMPACT_ATOMS: atom_id res chain seq x y z
N MET A 1 10.61 68.76 3.91
CA MET A 1 10.74 67.30 3.72
C MET A 1 10.80 66.69 5.12
N LYS A 2 9.85 65.81 5.49
CA LYS A 2 9.89 65.09 6.76
C LYS A 2 10.77 63.85 6.54
N ASP A 3 11.80 63.69 7.36
CA ASP A 3 12.66 62.52 7.34
C ASP A 3 11.86 61.26 7.69
N PHE A 4 11.89 60.30 6.77
CA PHE A 4 11.42 58.94 7.00
C PHE A 4 12.63 58.11 7.44
N SER A 5 12.74 57.83 8.74
CA SER A 5 13.67 56.81 9.25
C SER A 5 12.97 55.46 9.29
N ILE A 6 13.48 54.50 8.51
CA ILE A 6 13.08 53.09 8.59
C ILE A 6 13.88 52.47 9.75
N PRO A 7 13.24 51.91 10.80
CA PRO A 7 13.97 51.24 11.85
C PRO A 7 14.58 49.94 11.31
N MET A 8 15.90 49.88 11.27
CA MET A 8 16.67 48.67 10.96
C MET A 8 16.64 47.74 12.18
N GLY A 9 15.49 47.13 12.45
CA GLY A 9 15.36 45.99 13.36
C GLY A 9 15.62 44.72 12.59
N GLY A 10 16.75 44.06 12.84
CA GLY A 10 17.11 42.79 12.21
C GLY A 10 16.10 41.69 12.58
N GLY A 11 15.21 41.36 11.65
CA GLY A 11 14.30 40.22 11.76
C GLY A 11 14.93 39.00 11.10
N GLY A 12 15.42 38.06 11.91
CA GLY A 12 15.73 36.70 11.48
C GLY A 12 14.50 35.79 11.62
N PRO A 13 14.48 34.60 10.97
CA PRO A 13 13.42 33.61 11.16
C PRO A 13 13.19 33.34 12.66
N GLY A 14 11.93 33.42 13.12
CA GLY A 14 11.55 33.23 14.53
C GLY A 14 11.40 34.51 15.38
N SER A 15 11.56 35.70 14.79
CA SER A 15 11.37 37.00 15.48
C SER A 15 9.95 37.57 15.39
N GLN A 16 8.99 36.78 14.90
CA GLN A 16 7.58 37.18 14.87
C GLN A 16 7.01 37.20 16.30
N PRO A 17 6.25 38.25 16.67
CA PRO A 17 5.53 38.25 17.93
C PRO A 17 4.54 37.06 17.95
N PRO A 18 4.37 36.38 19.10
CA PRO A 18 3.33 35.36 19.24
C PRO A 18 1.96 35.97 18.94
N GLU A 19 1.07 35.22 18.28
CA GLU A 19 -0.29 35.67 17.97
C GLU A 19 -1.02 36.07 19.26
N GLN A 20 -1.79 37.17 19.21
CA GLN A 20 -2.43 37.78 20.39
C GLN A 20 -3.42 36.86 21.12
N ASP A 21 -3.89 35.79 20.46
CA ASP A 21 -4.88 34.86 20.99
C ASP A 21 -4.28 33.59 21.65
N GLY A 22 -2.94 33.49 21.75
CA GLY A 22 -2.30 32.35 22.43
C GLY A 22 -2.55 30.99 21.75
N ALA A 23 -3.01 31.00 20.49
CA ALA A 23 -3.12 29.81 19.68
C ALA A 23 -1.71 29.26 19.41
N GLU A 24 -1.35 28.17 20.09
CA GLU A 24 -0.20 27.38 19.69
C GLU A 24 -0.49 26.86 18.28
N LEU A 25 0.39 27.17 17.33
CA LEU A 25 0.32 26.53 16.03
C LEU A 25 0.46 25.03 16.29
N GLU A 26 -0.60 24.27 16.05
CA GLU A 26 -0.55 22.81 15.97
C GLU A 26 0.28 22.44 14.74
N ILE A 27 1.60 22.56 14.87
CA ILE A 27 2.54 22.16 13.84
C ILE A 27 2.41 20.65 13.73
N LEU A 28 1.86 20.19 12.61
CA LEU A 28 1.83 18.77 12.26
C LEU A 28 3.24 18.21 12.45
N GLN A 29 3.41 17.30 13.41
CA GLN A 29 4.72 16.73 13.67
C GLN A 29 5.16 15.98 12.42
N LEU A 30 6.30 16.40 11.86
CA LEU A 30 6.94 15.66 10.79
C LEU A 30 7.22 14.24 11.30
N PRO A 31 6.90 13.20 10.52
CA PRO A 31 7.17 11.83 10.93
C PRO A 31 8.66 11.69 11.27
N GLN A 32 8.95 11.30 12.52
CA GLN A 32 10.30 11.09 13.00
C GLN A 32 10.59 9.59 12.95
N GLY A 33 11.51 9.19 12.06
CA GLY A 33 11.93 7.80 11.87
C GLY A 33 11.44 7.22 10.55
N MET A 34 12.34 7.17 9.56
CA MET A 34 12.16 6.29 8.40
C MET A 34 12.80 4.95 8.73
N GLU A 35 12.07 3.85 8.56
CA GLU A 35 12.66 2.52 8.36
C GLU A 35 13.34 2.53 6.98
N THR A 36 14.53 3.12 6.91
CA THR A 36 15.37 2.98 5.71
C THR A 36 15.70 1.51 5.52
N TYR A 37 15.74 1.04 4.27
CA TYR A 37 16.21 -0.32 3.94
C TYR A 37 17.42 -0.69 4.80
N ARG A 38 17.26 -1.76 5.58
CA ARG A 38 18.35 -2.40 6.31
C ARG A 38 18.62 -3.71 5.62
N MET A 39 19.88 -3.89 5.21
CA MET A 39 20.31 -5.17 4.69
C MET A 39 19.99 -6.24 5.74
N PRO A 40 19.24 -7.30 5.38
CA PRO A 40 18.98 -8.40 6.29
C PRO A 40 20.30 -9.02 6.71
N GLU A 41 20.32 -9.66 7.88
CA GLU A 41 21.49 -10.42 8.31
C GLU A 41 21.72 -11.56 7.31
N LEU A 42 22.72 -11.39 6.46
CA LEU A 42 23.06 -12.39 5.45
C LEU A 42 23.75 -13.56 6.13
N PRO A 43 23.25 -14.79 5.97
CA PRO A 43 23.94 -15.96 6.48
C PRO A 43 25.34 -16.11 5.88
N GLU A 44 26.25 -16.74 6.62
CA GLU A 44 27.64 -16.96 6.19
C GLU A 44 27.68 -17.80 4.90
N ALA A 45 28.67 -17.57 4.03
CA ALA A 45 28.75 -18.23 2.72
C ALA A 45 28.76 -19.76 2.80
N ASP A 46 29.34 -20.33 3.86
CA ASP A 46 29.38 -21.78 4.10
C ASP A 46 27.99 -22.37 4.38
N SER A 47 27.02 -21.54 4.79
CA SER A 47 25.63 -21.93 5.10
C SER A 47 24.83 -22.41 3.90
N LEU A 48 25.29 -22.11 2.68
CA LEU A 48 24.67 -22.57 1.42
C LEU A 48 25.11 -23.96 0.99
N THR A 49 26.10 -24.55 1.67
CA THR A 49 26.61 -25.88 1.33
C THR A 49 25.50 -26.92 1.51
N GLY A 50 25.01 -27.48 0.41
CA GLY A 50 23.91 -28.46 0.41
C GLY A 50 22.50 -27.86 0.30
N LEU A 51 22.35 -26.56 0.04
CA LEU A 51 21.07 -25.87 -0.19
C LEU A 51 20.87 -25.54 -1.68
N GLU A 52 20.97 -26.55 -2.55
CA GLU A 52 20.89 -26.38 -4.01
C GLU A 52 19.54 -25.83 -4.47
N GLY A 53 18.44 -26.20 -3.81
CA GLY A 53 17.10 -25.72 -4.12
C GLY A 53 16.93 -24.24 -3.80
N ALA A 54 17.46 -23.78 -2.66
CA ALA A 54 17.47 -22.36 -2.31
C ALA A 54 18.26 -21.53 -3.35
N ARG A 55 19.43 -22.02 -3.78
CA ARG A 55 20.24 -21.35 -4.81
C ARG A 55 19.50 -21.27 -6.15
N ALA A 56 18.89 -22.37 -6.59
CA ALA A 56 18.10 -22.40 -7.82
C ALA A 56 16.90 -21.45 -7.75
N LEU A 57 16.27 -21.33 -6.57
CA LEU A 57 15.18 -20.37 -6.36
C LEU A 57 15.68 -18.93 -6.47
N LEU A 58 16.81 -18.59 -5.83
CA LEU A 58 17.38 -17.25 -5.86
C LEU A 58 17.79 -16.84 -7.28
N ASP A 59 18.31 -17.78 -8.08
CA ASP A 59 18.60 -17.54 -9.49
C ASP A 59 17.31 -17.26 -10.30
N ARG A 60 16.22 -18.02 -10.07
CA ARG A 60 14.90 -17.75 -10.68
C ARG A 60 14.32 -16.40 -10.24
N LEU A 61 14.50 -16.03 -8.97
CA LEU A 61 14.05 -14.73 -8.44
C LEU A 61 14.82 -13.58 -9.10
N ARG A 62 16.14 -13.72 -9.29
CA ARG A 62 16.94 -12.75 -10.03
C ARG A 62 16.44 -12.59 -11.46
N GLU A 63 16.20 -13.69 -12.18
CA GLU A 63 15.67 -13.65 -13.55
C GLU A 63 14.28 -12.99 -13.62
N ALA A 64 13.42 -13.24 -12.63
CA ALA A 64 12.12 -12.61 -12.51
C ALA A 64 12.24 -11.09 -12.28
N LEU A 65 13.14 -10.65 -11.39
CA LEU A 65 13.45 -9.23 -11.18
C LEU A 65 14.04 -8.57 -12.43
N ASP A 66 14.95 -9.24 -13.15
CA ASP A 66 15.49 -8.74 -14.42
C ASP A 66 14.39 -8.51 -15.47
N THR A 67 13.43 -9.43 -15.54
CA THR A 67 12.28 -9.36 -16.45
C THR A 67 11.40 -8.14 -16.14
N VAL A 68 10.98 -7.98 -14.88
CA VAL A 68 10.12 -6.86 -14.48
C VAL A 68 10.86 -5.52 -14.55
N ALA A 69 12.12 -5.48 -14.13
CA ALA A 69 12.97 -4.29 -14.25
C ALA A 69 13.19 -3.86 -15.70
N GLY A 70 13.13 -4.81 -16.65
CA GLY A 70 13.15 -4.57 -18.10
C GLY A 70 11.83 -4.04 -18.68
N GLY A 71 10.79 -3.88 -17.87
CA GLY A 71 9.47 -3.39 -18.28
C GLY A 71 8.56 -4.45 -18.90
N VAL A 72 8.88 -5.74 -18.71
CA VAL A 72 8.04 -6.86 -19.15
C VAL A 72 6.95 -7.13 -18.11
N GLU A 73 5.83 -7.72 -18.56
CA GLU A 73 4.72 -8.14 -17.69
C GLU A 73 5.19 -9.13 -16.60
N GLN A 74 4.44 -9.19 -15.49
CA GLN A 74 4.79 -9.99 -14.31
C GLN A 74 5.10 -11.44 -14.69
N PRO A 75 6.29 -11.98 -14.31
CA PRO A 75 6.67 -13.35 -14.59
C PRO A 75 5.81 -14.34 -13.80
N PRO A 76 5.83 -15.64 -14.16
CA PRO A 76 5.15 -16.67 -13.41
C PRO A 76 5.62 -16.72 -11.95
N GLU A 77 4.70 -17.11 -11.06
CA GLU A 77 5.00 -17.34 -9.65
C GLU A 77 6.06 -18.44 -9.45
N ILE A 78 6.88 -18.28 -8.43
CA ILE A 78 7.93 -19.21 -8.04
C ILE A 78 7.43 -20.01 -6.85
N ASP A 79 7.10 -21.29 -7.08
CA ASP A 79 6.61 -22.21 -6.05
C ASP A 79 7.71 -22.62 -5.04
N LEU A 80 7.37 -22.63 -3.76
CA LEU A 80 8.24 -23.05 -2.65
C LEU A 80 8.01 -24.52 -2.21
N ALA A 81 7.02 -25.23 -2.77
CA ALA A 81 6.59 -26.57 -2.34
C ALA A 81 7.65 -27.69 -2.47
N GLY A 82 8.84 -27.39 -2.98
CA GLY A 82 9.98 -28.32 -3.09
C GLY A 82 11.15 -28.04 -2.14
N LEU A 83 11.10 -26.97 -1.35
CA LEU A 83 12.21 -26.58 -0.47
C LEU A 83 12.13 -27.30 0.88
N GLY A 84 13.28 -27.78 1.36
CA GLY A 84 13.43 -28.30 2.71
C GLY A 84 13.40 -27.19 3.77
N GLY A 85 13.24 -27.55 5.05
CA GLY A 85 13.12 -26.56 6.13
C GLY A 85 14.33 -25.61 6.26
N ALA A 86 15.55 -26.10 6.02
CA ALA A 86 16.75 -25.27 6.03
C ALA A 86 16.78 -24.27 4.86
N GLU A 87 16.32 -24.69 3.67
CA GLU A 87 16.24 -23.84 2.49
C GLU A 87 15.17 -22.76 2.66
N LEU A 88 14.00 -23.12 3.19
CA LEU A 88 12.95 -22.16 3.53
C LEU A 88 13.42 -21.14 4.57
N GLY A 89 14.12 -21.59 5.61
CA GLY A 89 14.68 -20.70 6.63
C GLY A 89 15.66 -19.68 6.05
N LEU A 90 16.49 -20.11 5.10
CA LEU A 90 17.38 -19.20 4.37
C LEU A 90 16.61 -18.18 3.52
N ILE A 91 15.61 -18.63 2.75
CA ILE A 91 14.78 -17.72 1.94
C ILE A 91 14.04 -16.71 2.82
N ASP A 92 13.50 -17.16 3.96
CA ASP A 92 12.82 -16.30 4.92
C ASP A 92 13.76 -15.24 5.51
N GLN A 93 14.99 -15.61 5.83
CA GLN A 93 16.01 -14.70 6.34
C GLN A 93 16.44 -13.66 5.28
N LEU A 94 16.63 -14.10 4.03
CA LEU A 94 17.06 -13.23 2.93
C LEU A 94 15.98 -12.24 2.48
N LEU A 95 14.73 -12.69 2.41
CA LEU A 95 13.62 -11.86 1.97
C LEU A 95 13.10 -10.98 3.10
N GLY A 96 13.08 -11.47 4.34
CA GLY A 96 12.51 -10.72 5.47
C GLY A 96 11.08 -10.25 5.22
N GLU A 97 10.64 -9.26 6.01
CA GLU A 97 9.34 -8.61 5.86
C GLU A 97 9.54 -7.12 5.57
N GLY A 98 8.96 -6.67 4.46
CA GLY A 98 8.89 -5.27 4.08
C GLY A 98 7.71 -4.52 4.70
N GLU A 99 7.48 -3.33 4.16
CA GLU A 99 6.55 -2.37 4.72
C GLU A 99 5.09 -2.66 4.32
N VAL A 100 4.88 -3.25 3.14
CA VAL A 100 3.55 -3.49 2.59
C VAL A 100 3.11 -4.94 2.80
N SER A 101 1.87 -5.09 3.27
CA SER A 101 1.22 -6.39 3.43
C SER A 101 -0.22 -6.29 2.94
N ALA A 102 -0.75 -7.40 2.42
CA ALA A 102 -2.13 -7.47 1.98
C ALA A 102 -2.77 -8.79 2.38
N ILE A 103 -4.09 -8.75 2.59
CA ILE A 103 -4.91 -9.92 2.81
C ILE A 103 -6.08 -9.87 1.84
N TYR A 104 -6.29 -10.97 1.13
CA TYR A 104 -7.51 -11.23 0.38
C TYR A 104 -8.36 -12.25 1.13
N ARG A 105 -9.64 -11.94 1.37
CA ARG A 105 -10.63 -12.82 1.99
C ARG A 105 -11.75 -13.11 0.99
N GLY A 106 -11.86 -14.39 0.62
CA GLY A 106 -12.84 -14.88 -0.34
C GLY A 106 -13.41 -16.23 0.09
N GLN A 107 -13.26 -17.26 -0.75
CA GLN A 107 -13.58 -18.65 -0.35
C GLN A 107 -12.50 -19.28 0.54
N GLY A 108 -11.30 -18.70 0.53
CA GLY A 108 -10.21 -18.95 1.46
C GLY A 108 -9.52 -17.62 1.78
N GLU A 109 -8.33 -17.69 2.37
CA GLU A 109 -7.53 -16.51 2.68
C GLU A 109 -6.23 -16.53 1.88
N VAL A 110 -5.83 -15.39 1.32
CA VAL A 110 -4.51 -15.23 0.71
C VAL A 110 -3.77 -14.12 1.44
N ARG A 111 -2.62 -14.47 2.02
CA ARG A 111 -1.74 -13.54 2.72
C ARG A 111 -0.59 -13.17 1.80
N MET A 112 -0.37 -11.89 1.64
CA MET A 112 0.66 -11.32 0.79
C MET A 112 1.55 -10.45 1.67
N GLN A 113 2.84 -10.71 1.65
CA GLN A 113 3.83 -9.93 2.39
C GLN A 113 4.92 -9.51 1.41
N GLU A 114 5.10 -8.21 1.23
CA GLU A 114 6.26 -7.70 0.51
C GLU A 114 7.51 -7.99 1.34
N SER A 115 8.60 -8.32 0.66
CA SER A 115 9.90 -8.53 1.27
C SER A 115 10.63 -7.20 1.50
N VAL A 116 11.83 -7.22 2.08
CA VAL A 116 12.71 -6.03 2.13
C VAL A 116 13.17 -5.57 0.74
N LEU A 117 13.02 -6.43 -0.27
CA LEU A 117 13.18 -6.14 -1.68
C LEU A 117 11.81 -5.74 -2.26
N ALA A 118 11.64 -4.44 -2.53
CA ALA A 118 10.42 -3.89 -3.10
C ALA A 118 10.01 -4.59 -4.40
N GLY A 119 8.73 -4.92 -4.49
CA GLY A 119 8.14 -5.68 -5.59
C GLY A 119 8.43 -7.18 -5.57
N VAL A 120 9.10 -7.72 -4.55
CA VAL A 120 9.18 -9.16 -4.29
C VAL A 120 8.20 -9.52 -3.18
N TRP A 121 7.26 -10.41 -3.48
CA TRP A 121 6.14 -10.72 -2.61
C TRP A 121 6.10 -12.20 -2.28
N ARG A 122 5.98 -12.54 -1.00
CA ARG A 122 5.57 -13.89 -0.58
C ARG A 122 4.05 -13.96 -0.55
N VAL A 123 3.47 -14.92 -1.28
CA VAL A 123 2.03 -15.12 -1.42
C VAL A 123 1.65 -16.50 -0.91
N ARG A 124 0.93 -16.53 0.21
CA ARG A 124 0.47 -17.76 0.88
C ARG A 124 -1.03 -17.93 0.71
N TYR A 125 -1.41 -19.04 0.09
CA TYR A 125 -2.79 -19.42 -0.17
C TYR A 125 -3.24 -20.39 0.92
N LEU A 126 -4.24 -20.01 1.70
CA LEU A 126 -4.82 -20.78 2.79
C LEU A 126 -6.23 -21.22 2.42
N ASP A 127 -6.58 -22.45 2.79
CA ASP A 127 -7.95 -22.93 2.66
C ASP A 127 -8.90 -22.35 3.72
N ALA A 128 -10.14 -22.82 3.75
CA ALA A 128 -11.13 -22.37 4.72
C ALA A 128 -10.86 -22.83 6.16
N ALA A 129 -10.05 -23.88 6.36
CA ALA A 129 -9.60 -24.33 7.67
C ALA A 129 -8.37 -23.55 8.18
N GLY A 130 -7.71 -22.81 7.28
CA GLY A 130 -6.49 -22.07 7.56
C GLY A 130 -5.22 -22.87 7.25
N ASP A 131 -5.34 -24.00 6.55
CA ASP A 131 -4.21 -24.83 6.16
C ASP A 131 -3.54 -24.28 4.90
N LEU A 132 -2.21 -24.29 4.89
CA LEU A 132 -1.39 -23.79 3.77
C LEU A 132 -1.53 -24.72 2.55
N MET A 133 -2.15 -24.20 1.50
CA MET A 133 -2.30 -24.90 0.22
C MET A 133 -1.14 -24.64 -0.73
N ARG A 134 -0.68 -23.39 -0.81
CA ARG A 134 0.45 -22.97 -1.67
C ARG A 134 1.23 -21.85 -1.01
N ASP A 135 2.53 -21.85 -1.23
CA ASP A 135 3.45 -20.81 -0.80
C ASP A 135 4.34 -20.45 -1.99
N THR A 136 4.22 -19.22 -2.47
CA THR A 136 4.87 -18.78 -3.70
C THR A 136 5.54 -17.43 -3.52
N ILE A 137 6.50 -17.15 -4.38
CA ILE A 137 7.07 -15.81 -4.55
C ILE A 137 6.58 -15.24 -5.88
N GLU A 138 6.09 -14.01 -5.86
CA GLU A 138 5.71 -13.23 -7.03
C GLU A 138 6.60 -11.99 -7.14
N VAL A 139 6.91 -11.57 -8.38
CA VAL A 139 7.67 -10.35 -8.65
C VAL A 139 6.82 -9.38 -9.46
N GLY A 140 6.65 -8.16 -8.96
CA GLY A 140 5.86 -7.13 -9.60
C GLY A 140 5.40 -6.02 -8.64
N PRO A 141 4.74 -4.98 -9.17
CA PRO A 141 4.25 -3.86 -8.37
C PRO A 141 3.31 -4.28 -7.23
N ILE A 142 2.46 -5.28 -7.48
CA ILE A 142 1.50 -5.83 -6.52
C ILE A 142 1.20 -7.28 -6.94
N PRO A 143 0.90 -8.23 -6.02
CA PRO A 143 0.57 -9.60 -6.39
C PRO A 143 -0.62 -9.68 -7.33
N ALA A 144 -0.55 -10.57 -8.31
CA ALA A 144 -1.53 -10.64 -9.41
C ALA A 144 -2.96 -10.92 -8.92
N ILE A 145 -3.10 -11.60 -7.78
CA ILE A 145 -4.40 -11.87 -7.16
C ILE A 145 -5.14 -10.58 -6.76
N VAL A 146 -4.43 -9.51 -6.37
CA VAL A 146 -5.06 -8.24 -6.02
C VAL A 146 -5.78 -7.67 -7.24
N ALA A 147 -5.13 -7.59 -8.40
CA ALA A 147 -5.79 -7.09 -9.61
C ALA A 147 -6.91 -8.03 -10.10
N ARG A 148 -6.71 -9.35 -10.00
CA ARG A 148 -7.63 -10.35 -10.57
C ARG A 148 -8.88 -10.60 -9.73
N ALA A 149 -8.78 -10.59 -8.41
CA ALA A 149 -9.83 -11.10 -7.53
C ALA A 149 -10.58 -10.02 -6.75
N THR A 150 -10.01 -8.82 -6.55
CA THR A 150 -10.56 -7.78 -5.67
C THR A 150 -12.03 -7.47 -5.96
N PHE A 151 -12.36 -7.20 -7.23
CA PHE A 151 -13.69 -6.75 -7.63
C PHE A 151 -14.50 -7.83 -8.38
N ALA A 152 -14.08 -9.09 -8.33
CA ALA A 152 -14.72 -10.18 -9.09
C ALA A 152 -16.21 -10.40 -8.72
N LYS A 153 -16.61 -10.00 -7.50
CA LYS A 153 -17.99 -10.08 -7.00
C LYS A 153 -18.61 -8.71 -6.69
N ALA A 154 -17.94 -7.63 -7.08
CA ALA A 154 -18.36 -6.28 -6.73
C ALA A 154 -19.57 -5.82 -7.58
N CYS A 155 -20.41 -4.98 -6.99
CA CYS A 155 -21.48 -4.32 -7.73
C CYS A 155 -20.92 -3.15 -8.56
N ASN A 156 -21.57 -2.82 -9.68
CA ASN A 156 -21.16 -1.69 -10.54
C ASN A 156 -21.98 -0.42 -10.27
N ARG A 157 -22.88 -0.46 -9.29
CA ARG A 157 -23.78 0.64 -8.93
C ARG A 157 -24.16 0.53 -7.47
N ILE A 158 -24.11 1.67 -6.79
CA ILE A 158 -24.50 1.83 -5.39
C ILE A 158 -25.96 2.24 -5.32
N ASP A 159 -26.66 1.80 -4.28
CA ASP A 159 -27.96 2.37 -3.96
C ASP A 159 -27.80 3.84 -3.54
N GLY A 160 -28.24 4.74 -4.41
CA GLY A 160 -28.21 6.19 -4.21
C GLY A 160 -29.52 6.76 -3.68
N THR A 161 -30.40 5.92 -3.11
CA THR A 161 -31.67 6.38 -2.53
C THR A 161 -31.43 7.37 -1.40
N THR A 162 -32.10 8.53 -1.48
CA THR A 162 -32.00 9.63 -0.51
C THR A 162 -33.23 9.76 0.37
N ASP A 163 -34.18 8.83 0.25
CA ASP A 163 -35.34 8.77 1.12
C ASP A 163 -34.93 8.22 2.49
N ASP A 164 -35.46 8.80 3.57
CA ASP A 164 -35.26 8.36 4.96
C ASP A 164 -33.78 8.24 5.40
N LEU A 165 -32.94 9.19 5.00
CA LEU A 165 -31.55 9.24 5.44
C LEU A 165 -31.44 9.43 6.97
N PRO A 166 -30.44 8.80 7.62
CA PRO A 166 -30.17 9.02 9.04
C PRO A 166 -30.01 10.51 9.37
N THR A 167 -30.49 10.90 10.56
CA THR A 167 -30.32 12.27 11.05
C THR A 167 -28.83 12.60 11.17
N GLY A 168 -28.41 13.71 10.58
CA GLY A 168 -27.00 14.15 10.58
C GLY A 168 -26.25 13.85 9.27
N VAL A 169 -26.84 13.11 8.33
CA VAL A 169 -26.30 12.97 6.97
C VAL A 169 -26.48 14.28 6.20
N ILE A 170 -25.41 14.75 5.57
CA ILE A 170 -25.37 16.00 4.81
C ILE A 170 -24.75 15.76 3.42
N ASN A 171 -23.51 15.26 3.38
CA ASN A 171 -22.70 15.23 2.16
C ASN A 171 -22.52 13.84 1.55
N ALA A 172 -22.91 12.75 2.20
CA ALA A 172 -22.84 11.42 1.61
C ALA A 172 -23.69 11.26 0.32
N PRO A 173 -24.93 11.78 0.20
CA PRO A 173 -25.75 11.61 -1.00
C PRO A 173 -25.13 12.10 -2.32
N PRO A 174 -24.61 13.34 -2.43
CA PRO A 174 -23.93 13.77 -3.66
C PRO A 174 -22.68 12.95 -3.96
N LEU A 175 -21.96 12.46 -2.95
CA LEU A 175 -20.81 11.58 -3.15
C LEU A 175 -21.21 10.21 -3.72
N LEU A 176 -22.31 9.62 -3.24
CA LEU A 176 -22.85 8.38 -3.82
C LEU A 176 -23.24 8.58 -5.29
N ALA A 177 -23.82 9.73 -5.63
CA ALA A 177 -24.14 10.09 -7.01
C ALA A 177 -22.87 10.25 -7.88
N GLU A 178 -21.82 10.89 -7.34
CA GLU A 178 -20.53 11.04 -8.02
C GLU A 178 -19.87 9.68 -8.27
N ILE A 179 -19.86 8.79 -7.29
CA ILE A 179 -19.29 7.44 -7.45
C ILE A 179 -20.06 6.66 -8.53
N ASN A 180 -21.40 6.74 -8.53
CA ASN A 180 -22.25 6.12 -9.55
C ASN A 180 -22.02 6.67 -10.98
N ASP A 181 -21.57 7.92 -11.12
CA ASP A 181 -21.16 8.50 -12.41
C ASP A 181 -19.77 8.00 -12.83
N LYS A 182 -18.82 7.93 -11.90
CA LYS A 182 -17.40 7.64 -12.21
C LYS A 182 -17.09 6.15 -12.37
N VAL A 183 -17.71 5.27 -11.59
CA VAL A 183 -17.45 3.82 -11.66
C VAL A 183 -17.66 3.25 -13.07
N PRO A 184 -18.78 3.51 -13.78
CA PRO A 184 -19.00 3.00 -15.14
C PRO A 184 -18.03 3.58 -16.19
N ALA A 185 -17.48 4.77 -15.92
CA ALA A 185 -16.58 5.48 -16.83
C ALA A 185 -15.12 5.01 -16.73
N TYR A 186 -14.74 4.32 -15.64
CA TYR A 186 -13.38 3.87 -15.43
C TYR A 186 -12.93 2.87 -16.52
N ARG A 187 -11.67 2.98 -16.94
CA ARG A 187 -11.00 2.04 -17.85
C ARG A 187 -9.59 1.76 -17.32
N PRO A 188 -9.07 0.52 -17.44
CA PRO A 188 -7.71 0.20 -17.04
C PRO A 188 -6.68 1.17 -17.62
N GLY A 189 -5.70 1.56 -16.80
CA GLY A 189 -4.66 2.53 -17.17
C GLY A 189 -5.06 4.00 -17.12
N ARG A 190 -6.34 4.34 -16.86
CA ARG A 190 -6.73 5.72 -16.54
C ARG A 190 -6.31 6.08 -15.12
N ARG A 191 -5.93 7.35 -14.92
CA ARG A 191 -5.71 7.90 -13.58
C ARG A 191 -6.98 7.74 -12.73
N PRO A 192 -6.83 7.40 -11.44
CA PRO A 192 -7.98 7.25 -10.55
C PRO A 192 -8.70 8.59 -10.38
N HIS A 193 -10.02 8.53 -10.26
CA HIS A 193 -10.80 9.68 -9.78
C HIS A 193 -10.79 9.65 -8.26
N VAL A 194 -10.28 10.71 -7.64
CA VAL A 194 -10.08 10.78 -6.18
C VAL A 194 -11.06 11.75 -5.57
N ILE A 195 -11.89 11.25 -4.65
CA ILE A 195 -12.77 12.04 -3.79
C ILE A 195 -12.05 12.21 -2.45
N ASN A 196 -11.67 13.43 -2.12
CA ASN A 196 -11.02 13.75 -0.86
C ASN A 196 -12.07 14.05 0.22
N LEU A 197 -12.35 13.08 1.09
CA LEU A 197 -13.34 13.21 2.16
C LEU A 197 -12.89 14.18 3.25
N THR A 198 -11.58 14.29 3.51
CA THR A 198 -11.01 15.21 4.52
C THR A 198 -11.22 16.69 4.16
N LEU A 199 -11.24 17.03 2.86
CA LEU A 199 -11.47 18.41 2.40
C LEU A 199 -12.95 18.79 2.30
N LEU A 200 -13.86 17.86 2.55
CA LEU A 200 -15.29 18.09 2.53
C LEU A 200 -15.82 18.20 3.97
N PRO A 201 -16.86 19.01 4.23
CA PRO A 201 -17.47 19.09 5.55
C PRO A 201 -18.30 17.82 5.84
N GLN A 202 -17.64 16.71 6.15
CA GLN A 202 -18.29 15.42 6.42
C GLN A 202 -18.73 15.33 7.88
N THR A 203 -19.93 14.82 8.11
CA THR A 203 -20.34 14.38 9.45
C THR A 203 -19.92 12.92 9.68
N GLU A 204 -19.93 12.48 10.94
CA GLU A 204 -19.72 11.06 11.26
C GLU A 204 -20.76 10.18 10.57
N GLN A 205 -22.02 10.64 10.52
CA GLN A 205 -23.13 9.94 9.87
C GLN A 205 -22.95 9.85 8.35
N ASP A 206 -22.31 10.83 7.72
CA ASP A 206 -21.94 10.73 6.29
C ASP A 206 -20.96 9.58 6.05
N LEU A 207 -19.92 9.46 6.88
CA LEU A 207 -18.93 8.39 6.77
C LEU A 207 -19.53 7.00 7.05
N GLU A 208 -20.41 6.90 8.05
CA GLU A 208 -21.14 5.67 8.36
C GLU A 208 -22.04 5.24 7.19
N LEU A 209 -22.80 6.18 6.60
CA LEU A 209 -23.63 5.89 5.44
C LEU A 209 -22.78 5.47 4.23
N LEU A 210 -21.66 6.14 3.98
CA LEU A 210 -20.74 5.75 2.90
C LEU A 210 -20.19 4.34 3.14
N ALA A 211 -19.77 4.01 4.36
CA ALA A 211 -19.29 2.67 4.72
C ALA A 211 -20.35 1.59 4.51
N ASP A 212 -21.59 1.84 4.94
CA ASP A 212 -22.71 0.92 4.75
C ASP A 212 -23.02 0.70 3.26
N ARG A 213 -23.14 1.79 2.49
CA ARG A 213 -23.54 1.74 1.07
C ARG A 213 -22.46 1.19 0.15
N LEU A 214 -21.18 1.48 0.43
CA LEU A 214 -20.05 0.96 -0.32
C LEU A 214 -19.74 -0.49 0.06
N GLY A 215 -20.00 -0.87 1.31
CA GLY A 215 -19.68 -2.18 1.85
C GLY A 215 -18.19 -2.51 1.85
N GLU A 216 -17.85 -3.67 2.40
CA GLU A 216 -16.47 -4.17 2.43
C GLU A 216 -16.18 -5.10 1.26
N GLY A 217 -15.05 -4.87 0.59
CA GLY A 217 -14.51 -5.75 -0.44
C GLY A 217 -13.59 -6.83 0.15
N GLY A 218 -13.05 -7.68 -0.73
CA GLY A 218 -12.24 -8.83 -0.32
C GLY A 218 -10.79 -8.50 0.04
N VAL A 219 -10.24 -7.35 -0.39
CA VAL A 219 -8.83 -6.98 -0.17
C VAL A 219 -8.69 -5.88 0.87
N SER A 220 -7.74 -6.07 1.77
CA SER A 220 -7.18 -5.03 2.65
C SER A 220 -5.66 -5.00 2.50
N ILE A 221 -5.08 -3.82 2.40
CA ILE A 221 -3.63 -3.58 2.27
C ILE A 221 -3.22 -2.61 3.38
N LEU A 222 -2.11 -2.93 4.05
CA LEU A 222 -1.45 -2.08 5.02
C LEU A 222 -0.08 -1.73 4.47
N SER A 223 0.21 -0.43 4.34
CA SER A 223 1.55 0.07 4.02
C SER A 223 2.08 0.83 5.23
N ARG A 224 3.19 0.36 5.80
CA ARG A 224 3.79 0.90 7.03
C ARG A 224 4.93 1.88 6.78
N GLY A 225 5.15 2.28 5.52
CA GLY A 225 6.19 3.23 5.11
C GLY A 225 5.91 4.68 5.50
N TYR A 226 6.50 5.62 4.74
CA TYR A 226 6.26 7.05 4.92
C TYR A 226 4.77 7.39 4.68
N GLY A 227 4.04 7.65 5.77
CA GLY A 227 2.59 7.76 5.76
C GLY A 227 1.98 6.37 5.87
N ASN A 228 1.63 5.95 7.08
CA ASN A 228 0.97 4.67 7.32
C ASN A 228 -0.38 4.70 6.58
N CYS A 229 -0.57 3.80 5.61
CA CYS A 229 -1.76 3.74 4.79
C CYS A 229 -2.57 2.49 5.11
N ARG A 230 -3.88 2.66 5.35
CA ARG A 230 -4.84 1.56 5.33
C ARG A 230 -5.68 1.69 4.06
N ILE A 231 -5.59 0.68 3.22
CA ILE A 231 -6.26 0.63 1.92
C ILE A 231 -7.22 -0.55 1.95
N ARG A 232 -8.48 -0.29 1.61
CA ARG A 232 -9.54 -1.31 1.64
C ARG A 232 -10.29 -1.26 0.32
N SER A 233 -10.44 -2.39 -0.33
CA SER A 233 -11.42 -2.50 -1.40
C SER A 233 -12.84 -2.43 -0.83
N THR A 234 -13.77 -1.85 -1.57
CA THR A 234 -15.20 -1.86 -1.22
C THR A 234 -15.94 -2.96 -1.96
N ALA A 235 -17.23 -3.15 -1.66
CA ALA A 235 -18.09 -4.05 -2.44
C ALA A 235 -18.50 -3.45 -3.80
N VAL A 236 -18.02 -2.25 -4.14
CA VAL A 236 -18.28 -1.54 -5.40
C VAL A 236 -17.06 -1.60 -6.30
N ALA A 237 -17.26 -1.91 -7.57
CA ALA A 237 -16.20 -2.11 -8.53
C ALA A 237 -15.31 -0.87 -8.64
N HIS A 238 -13.99 -1.08 -8.57
CA HIS A 238 -12.95 -0.06 -8.72
C HIS A 238 -12.89 0.99 -7.61
N VAL A 239 -13.74 0.91 -6.58
CA VAL A 239 -13.74 1.87 -5.48
C VAL A 239 -12.89 1.34 -4.33
N TRP A 240 -11.82 2.06 -4.05
CA TRP A 240 -10.93 1.85 -2.91
C TRP A 240 -11.14 2.93 -1.88
N TRP A 241 -11.12 2.54 -0.61
CA TRP A 241 -11.07 3.45 0.52
C TRP A 241 -9.64 3.50 1.03
N VAL A 242 -9.02 4.67 0.94
CA VAL A 242 -7.62 4.88 1.31
C VAL A 242 -7.55 5.88 2.45
N GLN A 243 -6.90 5.49 3.54
CA GLN A 243 -6.75 6.31 4.73
C GLN A 243 -5.27 6.42 5.09
N TYR A 244 -4.78 7.64 5.24
CA TYR A 244 -3.40 7.95 5.58
C TYR A 244 -3.34 8.42 7.03
N PHE A 245 -2.34 7.93 7.75
CA PHE A 245 -2.14 8.21 9.16
C PHE A 245 -0.76 8.83 9.38
N ASN A 246 -0.67 9.76 10.35
CA ASN A 246 0.61 10.28 10.81
C ASN A 246 1.27 9.32 11.82
N SER A 247 2.41 9.72 12.38
CA SER A 247 3.17 8.93 13.37
C SER A 247 2.46 8.74 14.72
N GLN A 248 1.34 9.43 14.95
CA GLN A 248 0.51 9.31 16.15
C GLN A 248 -0.80 8.53 15.88
N ASP A 249 -0.88 7.82 14.74
CA ASP A 249 -2.08 7.12 14.27
C ASP A 249 -3.32 8.01 14.08
N ALA A 250 -3.15 9.34 13.94
CA ALA A 250 -4.23 10.24 13.57
C ALA A 250 -4.44 10.20 12.05
N ASN A 251 -5.70 10.04 11.61
CA ASN A 251 -6.05 10.07 10.19
C ASN A 251 -5.87 11.50 9.65
N ILE A 252 -4.94 11.68 8.72
CA ILE A 252 -4.59 12.98 8.12
C ILE A 252 -5.17 13.16 6.71
N LEU A 253 -5.54 12.07 6.04
CA LEU A 253 -6.15 12.10 4.72
C LEU A 253 -7.03 10.87 4.53
N ASN A 254 -8.28 11.10 4.14
CA ASN A 254 -9.27 10.08 3.90
C ASN A 254 -9.83 10.27 2.48
N THR A 255 -9.61 9.28 1.61
CA THR A 255 -9.97 9.35 0.19
C THR A 255 -10.78 8.12 -0.25
N LEU A 256 -11.69 8.36 -1.19
CA LEU A 256 -12.24 7.31 -2.05
C LEU A 256 -11.59 7.42 -3.41
N GLU A 257 -10.92 6.38 -3.84
CA GLU A 257 -10.20 6.32 -5.11
C GLU A 257 -10.90 5.36 -6.06
N ILE A 258 -11.41 5.90 -7.16
CA ILE A 258 -12.14 5.15 -8.19
C ILE A 258 -11.17 4.86 -9.32
N GLY A 259 -10.62 3.65 -9.35
CA GLY A 259 -9.68 3.24 -10.38
C GLY A 259 -9.01 1.89 -10.17
N GLY A 260 -7.73 1.82 -10.57
CA GLY A 260 -6.89 0.64 -10.39
C GLY A 260 -6.50 0.44 -8.92
N VAL A 261 -5.59 -0.49 -8.66
CA VAL A 261 -4.98 -0.60 -7.32
C VAL A 261 -4.32 0.74 -6.97
N PRO A 262 -4.53 1.29 -5.75
CA PRO A 262 -3.91 2.56 -5.35
C PRO A 262 -2.40 2.53 -5.53
N GLU A 263 -1.84 3.59 -6.13
CA GLU A 263 -0.41 3.66 -6.47
C GLU A 263 0.48 3.52 -5.23
N VAL A 264 0.01 4.01 -4.08
CA VAL A 264 0.68 3.91 -2.77
C VAL A 264 0.82 2.48 -2.22
N ALA A 265 0.11 1.50 -2.80
CA ALA A 265 0.30 0.08 -2.49
C ALA A 265 1.25 -0.63 -3.46
N CYS A 266 1.61 0.01 -4.58
CA CYS A 266 2.39 -0.61 -5.64
C CYS A 266 3.87 -0.25 -5.48
N ALA A 267 4.76 -1.23 -5.60
CA ALA A 267 6.19 -0.95 -5.74
C ALA A 267 6.46 -0.19 -7.05
N ALA A 268 7.18 0.93 -6.97
CA ALA A 268 7.50 1.72 -8.14
C ALA A 268 8.52 0.99 -9.04
N PRO A 269 8.52 1.25 -10.37
CA PRO A 269 9.53 0.66 -11.27
C PRO A 269 10.97 0.95 -10.85
N GLU A 270 11.22 2.09 -10.22
CA GLU A 270 12.50 2.49 -9.64
C GLU A 270 12.89 1.56 -8.48
N ASP A 271 11.97 1.30 -7.55
CA ASP A 271 12.23 0.48 -6.36
C ASP A 271 12.47 -0.99 -6.73
N ILE A 272 11.77 -1.50 -7.77
CA ILE A 272 12.01 -2.84 -8.32
C ILE A 272 13.40 -2.92 -8.95
N ARG A 273 13.81 -1.89 -9.71
CA ARG A 273 15.16 -1.82 -10.31
C ARG A 273 16.25 -1.79 -9.24
N ASP A 274 16.02 -1.08 -8.13
CA ASP A 274 16.95 -1.06 -7.00
C ASP A 274 16.99 -2.41 -6.27
N SER A 275 15.84 -3.06 -6.11
CA SER A 275 15.72 -4.38 -5.49
C SER A 275 16.46 -5.46 -6.29
N ARG A 276 16.45 -5.38 -7.62
CA ARG A 276 17.30 -6.21 -8.48
C ARG A 276 18.80 -6.03 -8.15
N VAL A 277 19.27 -4.80 -8.01
CA VAL A 277 20.67 -4.51 -7.67
C VAL A 277 21.00 -5.06 -6.29
N ARG A 278 20.15 -4.81 -5.30
CA ARG A 278 20.32 -5.32 -3.92
C ARG A 278 20.40 -6.85 -3.89
N LEU A 279 19.50 -7.54 -4.59
CA LEU A 279 19.55 -9.00 -4.68
C LEU A 279 20.87 -9.47 -5.31
N GLN A 280 21.35 -8.81 -6.35
CA GLN A 280 22.62 -9.16 -6.97
C GLN A 280 23.79 -9.02 -5.98
N GLU A 281 23.85 -7.92 -5.22
CA GLU A 281 24.87 -7.70 -4.18
C GLU A 281 24.80 -8.76 -3.09
N MET A 282 23.60 -9.14 -2.64
CA MET A 282 23.41 -10.24 -1.68
C MET A 282 23.97 -11.56 -2.22
N LEU A 283 23.73 -11.85 -3.50
CA LEU A 283 24.17 -13.10 -4.13
C LEU A 283 25.68 -13.15 -4.40
N GLU A 284 26.37 -12.00 -4.49
CA GLU A 284 27.82 -11.95 -4.67
C GLU A 284 28.58 -12.49 -3.45
N ILE A 285 28.01 -12.39 -2.25
CA ILE A 285 28.59 -12.96 -1.02
C ILE A 285 28.64 -14.50 -1.07
N TYR A 286 27.84 -15.10 -1.94
CA TYR A 286 27.64 -16.54 -2.06
C TYR A 286 28.31 -17.17 -3.29
N ARG A 287 29.12 -16.40 -4.02
CA ARG A 287 29.88 -16.86 -5.18
C ARG A 287 31.35 -17.04 -4.84
#